data_AF-A0A443RBR4-F1
#
_entry.id   AF-A0A443RBR4-F1
#
_cell.length_a   1.000
_cell.length_b   1.000
_cell.length_c   1.000
_cell.angle_alpha   90.00
_cell.angle_beta   90.00
_cell.angle_gamma   90.00
#
_symmetry.space_group_name_H-M   'P 1'
#
loop_
_entity.id
_entity.type
_entity.pdbx_description
1 polymer ?
#
loop_
_entity_poly.entity_id
_entity_poly.type
_entity_poly.pdbx_seq_one_letter_code
_entity_poly.pdbx_strand_id
1 'polypeptide(L)' 'NIMPEYYERAYLPYDPSLYETQNLPYDYDSIMHYPDYAYAKQVGLKTMKAKKAGIDLSQERVKISKGDIAMIKKYYSCK' A
#
# COMPACT_ATOMS: atom_id res chain seq x y z
N ASN A 1 11.23 11.17 3.02
CA ASN A 1 10.64 12.42 3.55
C ASN A 1 9.60 12.19 4.64
N ILE A 2 9.70 11.13 5.45
CA ILE A 2 8.67 10.71 6.41
C ILE A 2 8.88 11.42 7.76
N MET A 3 7.81 11.87 8.40
CA MET A 3 7.84 12.48 9.73
C MET A 3 8.59 11.60 10.74
N PRO A 4 9.44 12.16 11.63
CA PRO A 4 10.08 11.37 12.69
C PRO A 4 9.02 10.57 13.47
N GLU A 5 9.35 9.34 13.88
CA GLU A 5 8.47 8.36 14.58
C GLU A 5 7.40 7.65 13.73
N TYR A 6 7.18 8.08 12.48
CA TYR A 6 6.19 7.43 11.61
C TYR A 6 6.77 6.30 10.78
N TYR A 7 8.10 6.20 10.66
CA TYR A 7 8.71 5.16 9.82
C TYR A 7 8.43 3.77 10.37
N GLU A 8 8.72 3.54 11.65
CA GLU A 8 8.62 2.24 12.31
C GLU A 8 7.18 1.70 12.31
N ARG A 9 6.19 2.60 12.45
CA ARG A 9 4.78 2.21 12.55
C ARG A 9 4.01 2.17 11.22
N ALA A 10 4.49 2.85 10.18
CA ALA A 10 3.76 2.98 8.91
C ALA A 10 4.52 2.50 7.68
N TYR A 11 5.85 2.38 7.74
CA TYR A 11 6.69 2.06 6.59
C TYR A 11 7.61 0.84 6.82
N LEU A 12 7.91 0.50 8.06
CA LEU A 12 8.67 -0.71 8.36
C LEU A 12 7.83 -1.93 7.90
N PRO A 13 8.33 -2.74 6.97
CA PRO A 13 7.59 -3.91 6.52
C PRO A 13 7.48 -4.92 7.66
N TYR A 14 6.35 -5.62 7.71
CA TYR A 14 6.21 -6.78 8.58
C TYR A 14 7.17 -7.90 8.16
N ASP A 15 7.54 -8.74 9.13
CA ASP A 15 8.25 -9.97 8.86
C ASP A 15 7.46 -10.83 7.84
N PRO A 16 8.10 -11.35 6.78
CA PRO A 16 7.42 -12.17 5.77
C PRO A 16 6.70 -13.42 6.31
N SER A 17 7.07 -13.91 7.50
CA SER A 17 6.38 -15.03 8.16
C SER A 17 5.02 -14.65 8.76
N LEU A 18 4.71 -13.36 8.88
CA LEU A 18 3.48 -12.86 9.49
C LEU A 18 2.34 -12.60 8.50
N TYR A 19 2.60 -12.67 7.19
CA TYR A 19 1.60 -12.41 6.17
C TYR A 19 1.77 -13.31 4.95
N GLU A 20 0.68 -13.48 4.19
CA GLU A 20 0.69 -14.19 2.92
C GLU A 20 0.15 -13.30 1.81
N THR A 21 0.76 -13.38 0.63
CA THR A 21 0.31 -12.64 -0.56
C THR A 21 -0.69 -13.43 -1.41
N GLN A 22 -0.91 -14.70 -1.08
CA GLN A 22 -1.69 -15.66 -1.87
C GLN A 22 -1.32 -15.66 -3.36
N ASN A 23 -0.04 -15.46 -3.67
CA ASN A 23 0.51 -15.34 -5.04
C ASN A 23 -0.18 -14.26 -5.90
N LEU A 24 -0.72 -13.20 -5.28
CA LEU A 24 -1.21 -12.02 -6.00
C LEU A 24 -0.06 -11.00 -6.18
N PRO A 25 -0.01 -10.27 -7.31
CA PRO A 25 0.96 -9.20 -7.51
C PRO A 25 0.67 -8.02 -6.57
N TYR A 26 1.69 -7.19 -6.31
CA TYR A 26 1.51 -5.95 -5.55
C TYR A 26 0.51 -5.01 -6.23
N ASP A 27 -0.53 -4.62 -5.49
CA ASP A 27 -1.63 -3.82 -6.01
C ASP A 27 -1.48 -2.34 -5.62
N TYR A 28 -1.06 -1.51 -6.59
CA TYR A 28 -0.94 -0.05 -6.43
C TYR A 28 -2.29 0.66 -6.31
N ASP A 29 -3.39 -0.03 -6.60
CA ASP A 29 -4.75 0.50 -6.55
C ASP A 29 -5.53 0.00 -5.33
N SER A 30 -4.91 -0.83 -4.47
CA SER A 30 -5.51 -1.33 -3.23
C SER A 30 -6.00 -0.19 -2.34
N ILE A 31 -7.18 -0.35 -1.75
CA ILE A 31 -7.72 0.62 -0.77
C ILE A 31 -6.83 0.76 0.48
N MET A 32 -5.97 -0.23 0.73
CA MET A 32 -5.04 -0.25 1.85
C MET A 32 -3.69 0.42 1.53
N HIS A 33 -3.45 0.80 0.27
CA HIS A 33 -2.20 1.41 -0.15
C HIS A 33 -2.20 2.91 0.17
N TYR A 34 -1.24 3.38 0.98
CA TYR A 34 -1.08 4.80 1.28
C TYR A 34 -0.81 5.64 0.01
N PRO A 35 -1.30 6.89 -0.06
CA PRO A 35 -0.85 7.83 -1.08
C PRO A 35 0.62 8.23 -0.85
N ASP A 36 1.28 8.74 -1.89
CA ASP A 36 2.72 8.98 -1.88
C ASP A 36 3.21 10.12 -0.99
N TYR A 37 2.31 10.86 -0.36
CA TYR A 37 2.61 11.91 0.63
C TYR A 37 2.23 11.51 2.06
N ALA A 38 1.78 10.27 2.31
CA ALA A 38 1.34 9.83 3.63
C ALA A 38 2.46 10.02 4.67
N TYR A 39 2.14 10.70 5.77
CA TYR A 39 3.08 10.99 6.85
C TYR A 39 4.33 11.77 6.43
N ALA A 40 4.23 12.62 5.40
CA ALA A 40 5.31 13.51 5.00
C ALA A 40 5.69 14.50 6.11
N LYS A 41 6.97 14.84 6.22
CA LYS A 41 7.48 15.89 7.13
C LYS A 41 6.87 17.27 6.83
N GLN A 42 6.52 17.51 5.56
CA GLN A 42 6.01 18.80 5.07
C GLN A 42 5.09 18.54 3.87
N VAL A 43 4.13 19.45 3.63
CA VAL A 43 3.22 19.41 2.49
C VAL A 43 4.01 19.42 1.18
N GLY A 44 3.61 18.58 0.23
CA GLY A 44 4.24 18.47 -1.09
C GLY A 44 5.46 17.55 -1.16
N LEU A 45 5.94 17.00 -0.04
CA LEU A 45 7.05 16.04 -0.05
C LEU A 45 6.53 14.60 -0.17
N LYS A 46 6.89 13.93 -1.26
CA LYS A 46 6.61 12.50 -1.41
C LYS A 46 7.45 11.67 -0.44
N THR A 47 6.83 10.75 0.27
CA THR A 47 7.44 9.77 1.17
C THR A 47 7.78 8.46 0.49
N MET A 48 7.05 8.10 -0.57
CA MET A 48 7.30 6.92 -1.40
C MET A 48 7.22 7.25 -2.89
N LYS A 49 7.74 6.36 -3.73
CA LYS A 49 7.58 6.40 -5.18
C LYS A 49 7.46 4.98 -5.71
N ALA A 50 6.58 4.77 -6.70
CA ALA A 50 6.53 3.49 -7.39
C ALA A 50 7.85 3.24 -8.13
N LYS A 51 8.34 2.00 -8.05
CA LYS A 51 9.52 1.57 -8.85
C LYS A 51 9.14 1.34 -10.31
N LYS A 52 7.89 0.95 -10.58
CA LYS A 52 7.35 0.77 -11.91
C LYS A 52 7.03 2.14 -12.55
N ALA A 53 7.53 2.37 -13.76
CA ALA A 53 7.27 3.61 -14.49
C ALA A 53 5.78 3.78 -14.80
N GLY A 54 5.31 5.04 -14.78
CA GLY A 54 3.94 5.41 -15.14
C GLY A 54 2.89 5.18 -14.05
N ILE A 55 3.28 4.72 -12.86
CA ILE A 55 2.36 4.57 -11.73
C ILE A 55 2.29 5.87 -10.93
N ASP A 56 1.09 6.44 -10.82
CA ASP A 56 0.80 7.60 -9.98
C ASP A 56 0.14 7.18 -8.65
N LEU A 57 0.77 7.60 -7.56
CA LEU A 57 0.37 7.33 -6.18
C LEU A 57 -0.11 8.59 -5.46
N SER A 58 -0.27 9.71 -6.18
CA SER A 58 -0.65 11.01 -5.62
C SER A 58 -2.12 11.16 -5.24
N GLN A 59 -2.92 10.12 -5.39
CA GLN A 59 -4.36 10.16 -5.13
C GLN A 59 -4.71 9.18 -4.02
N GLU A 60 -5.62 9.59 -3.13
CA GLU A 60 -6.20 8.68 -2.14
C GLU A 60 -7.02 7.59 -2.85
N ARG A 61 -6.96 6.36 -2.33
CA ARG A 61 -7.73 5.24 -2.87
C ARG A 61 -9.08 5.18 -2.15
N VAL A 62 -10.17 5.43 -2.88
CA VAL A 62 -11.52 5.55 -2.31
C VAL A 62 -12.45 4.37 -2.61
N LYS A 63 -11.92 3.32 -3.24
CA LYS A 63 -12.68 2.14 -3.64
C LYS A 63 -11.84 0.88 -3.48
N ILE A 64 -12.52 -0.22 -3.17
CA ILE A 64 -11.91 -1.55 -3.12
C ILE A 64 -11.44 -1.94 -4.53
N SER A 65 -10.19 -2.37 -4.65
CA SER A 65 -9.60 -2.76 -5.93
C SER A 65 -9.99 -4.18 -6.35
N LYS A 66 -9.65 -4.57 -7.58
CA LYS A 66 -9.77 -5.97 -8.01
C LYS A 66 -8.83 -6.90 -7.23
N GLY A 67 -7.65 -6.42 -6.86
CA GLY A 67 -6.68 -7.17 -6.06
C GLY A 67 -7.18 -7.41 -4.64
N ASP A 68 -7.76 -6.39 -3.99
CA ASP A 68 -8.38 -6.49 -2.66
C ASP A 68 -9.50 -7.54 -2.65
N ILE A 69 -10.41 -7.49 -3.64
CA ILE A 69 -11.50 -8.48 -3.78
C ILE A 69 -10.93 -9.88 -3.96
N ALA A 70 -9.93 -10.05 -4.84
CA ALA A 70 -9.31 -11.35 -5.08
C ALA A 70 -8.64 -11.91 -3.82
N MET A 71 -7.95 -11.04 -3.06
CA MET A 71 -7.29 -11.38 -1.80
C MET A 71 -8.31 -11.88 -0.76
N ILE A 72 -9.39 -11.13 -0.55
CA ILE A 72 -10.46 -11.49 0.39
C ILE A 72 -11.13 -12.80 -0.03
N LYS A 73 -11.45 -12.97 -1.32
CA LYS A 73 -12.06 -14.22 -1.80
C LYS A 73 -11.18 -15.44 -1.52
N LYS A 74 -9.85 -15.32 -1.67
CA LYS A 74 -8.91 -16.40 -1.34
C LYS A 74 -8.87 -16.69 0.16
N TYR A 75 -8.74 -15.65 1.01
CA TYR A 75 -8.72 -15.82 2.46
C TYR A 75 -9.99 -16.48 3.01
N TYR A 76 -11.15 -16.11 2.48
CA TYR A 76 -12.44 -16.57 2.99
C TYR A 76 -13.07 -17.69 2.15
N SER A 77 -12.34 -18.27 1.20
CA SER A 77 -12.82 -19.35 0.30
C SER A 77 -14.17 -19.01 -0.37
N CYS A 78 -14.37 -17.75 -0.74
CA CYS A 78 -15.58 -17.29 -1.40
C CYS A 78 -15.58 -17.74 -2.87
N LYS A 79 -16.75 -18.14 -3.36
CA LYS A 79 -16.95 -18.58 -4.75
C LYS A 79 -17.09 -17.40 -5.73
#